data_AF-A0A7K2IR35-F1
#
_entry.id   AF-A0A7K2IR35-F1
#
_cell.length_a   1.000
_cell.length_b   1.000
_cell.length_c   1.000
_cell.angle_alpha   90.00
_cell.angle_beta   90.00
_cell.angle_gamma   90.00
#
_symmetry.space_group_name_H-M   'P 1'
#
loop_
_entity.id
_entity.type
_entity.pdbx_description
1 polymer ?
#
loop_
_entity_poly.entity_id
_entity_poly.type
_entity_poly.pdbx_seq_one_letter_code
_entity_poly.pdbx_strand_id
1 'polypeptide(L)'
;MFRIAISRLTDDGRRITPEHRGTALSVDEAVRALREVLPTVDTTAFQSDAVQRSVNRVNDFRHDVATADGSHYRVVIAPMM
;
A
#
# COMPACT_ATOMS: atom_id res chain seq x y z
N MET A 1 -7.12 -12.81 -3.87
CA MET A 1 -5.81 -12.76 -3.19
C MET A 1 -4.96 -11.67 -3.82
N PHE A 2 -4.20 -10.98 -2.99
CA PHE A 2 -3.45 -9.77 -3.33
C PHE A 2 -2.00 -9.90 -2.90
N ARG A 3 -1.11 -9.29 -3.67
CA ARG A 3 0.27 -8.97 -3.28
C ARG A 3 0.32 -7.52 -2.80
N ILE A 4 1.09 -7.30 -1.75
CA ILE A 4 1.29 -5.99 -1.11
C ILE A 4 2.77 -5.66 -1.21
N ALA A 5 3.09 -4.44 -1.64
CA ALA A 5 4.43 -3.90 -1.57
C ALA A 5 4.40 -2.53 -0.88
N ILE A 6 5.25 -2.35 0.12
CA ILE A 6 5.46 -1.09 0.81
C ILE A 6 6.90 -0.68 0.53
N SER A 7 7.06 0.48 -0.08
CA SER A 7 8.38 1.01 -0.44
C SER A 7 8.54 2.41 0.14
N ARG A 8 9.68 2.68 0.76
CA ARG A 8 10.03 4.02 1.20
C ARG A 8 10.36 4.90 0.01
N LEU A 9 9.85 6.11 0.05
CA LEU A 9 10.13 7.16 -0.92
C LEU A 9 11.13 8.13 -0.30
N THR A 10 12.26 8.33 -0.97
CA THR A 10 13.26 9.36 -0.62
C THR A 10 13.54 10.24 -1.83
N ASP A 11 14.26 11.33 -1.63
CA ASP A 11 14.63 12.27 -2.68
C ASP A 11 13.39 12.78 -3.46
N ASP A 12 12.36 13.22 -2.72
CA ASP A 12 11.06 13.67 -3.27
C ASP A 12 10.39 12.62 -4.19
N GLY A 13 10.50 11.35 -3.83
CA GLY A 13 9.92 10.23 -4.58
C GLY A 13 10.73 9.78 -5.79
N ARG A 14 11.93 10.36 -6.03
CA ARG A 14 12.84 9.90 -7.09
C ARG A 14 13.48 8.56 -6.77
N ARG A 15 13.64 8.25 -5.49
CA ARG A 15 14.22 6.99 -5.04
C ARG A 15 13.18 6.17 -4.31
N ILE A 16 13.04 4.92 -4.75
CA ILE A 16 12.08 3.95 -4.22
C ILE A 16 12.87 2.78 -3.65
N THR A 17 12.77 2.59 -2.33
CA THR A 17 13.45 1.49 -1.62
C THR A 17 12.40 0.52 -1.09
N PRO A 18 12.35 -0.75 -1.55
CA PRO A 18 11.42 -1.73 -1.03
C PRO A 18 11.71 -2.01 0.45
N GLU A 19 10.68 -1.93 1.32
CA GLU A 19 10.83 -2.24 2.74
C GLU A 19 10.03 -3.48 3.16
N HIS A 20 8.84 -3.67 2.59
CA HIS A 20 8.00 -4.82 2.92
C HIS A 20 7.30 -5.39 1.68
N ARG A 21 7.16 -6.71 1.66
CA ARG A 21 6.33 -7.44 0.71
C ARG A 21 5.52 -8.49 1.45
N GLY A 22 4.25 -8.59 1.11
CA GLY A 22 3.34 -9.54 1.73
C GLY A 22 2.24 -10.00 0.78
N THR A 23 1.43 -10.93 1.25
CA THR A 23 0.23 -11.40 0.56
C THR A 23 -0.97 -11.30 1.49
N ALA A 24 -2.13 -11.02 0.94
CA ALA A 24 -3.39 -10.98 1.68
C ALA A 24 -4.51 -11.65 0.89
N LEU A 25 -5.43 -12.31 1.57
CA LEU A 25 -6.59 -12.96 0.97
C LEU A 25 -7.66 -11.93 0.58
N SER A 26 -7.78 -10.84 1.35
CA SER A 26 -8.73 -9.74 1.14
C SER A 26 -8.06 -8.36 1.20
N VAL A 27 -8.80 -7.31 0.84
CA VAL A 27 -8.33 -5.93 1.01
C VAL A 27 -8.22 -5.56 2.49
N ASP A 28 -9.16 -5.98 3.33
CA ASP A 28 -9.11 -5.71 4.78
C ASP A 28 -7.86 -6.32 5.42
N GLU A 29 -7.47 -7.53 5.00
CA GLU A 29 -6.23 -8.15 5.45
C GLU A 29 -5.00 -7.39 4.94
N ALA A 30 -5.04 -6.84 3.73
CA ALA A 30 -3.97 -5.99 3.23
C ALA A 30 -3.85 -4.68 4.02
N VAL A 31 -4.98 -4.08 4.41
CA VAL A 31 -5.00 -2.89 5.28
C VAL A 31 -4.49 -3.22 6.68
N ARG A 32 -4.82 -4.39 7.22
CA ARG A 32 -4.27 -4.86 8.50
C ARG A 32 -2.75 -5.02 8.42
N ALA A 33 -2.23 -5.68 7.39
CA ALA A 33 -0.79 -5.83 7.18
C ALA A 33 -0.08 -4.47 7.03
N LEU A 34 -0.71 -3.50 6.34
CA LEU A 34 -0.21 -2.14 6.24
C LEU A 34 -0.10 -1.48 7.64
N ARG A 35 -1.11 -1.63 8.50
CA ARG A 35 -1.10 -1.07 9.87
C ARG A 35 -0.08 -1.74 10.78
N GLU A 36 0.26 -3.00 10.54
CA GLU A 36 1.33 -3.69 11.29
C GLU A 36 2.71 -3.14 10.94
N VAL A 37 2.94 -2.78 9.67
CA VAL A 37 4.22 -2.22 9.21
C VAL A 37 4.32 -0.72 9.46
N LEU A 38 3.22 0.01 9.23
CA LEU A 38 3.11 1.46 9.33
C LEU A 38 1.92 1.83 10.24
N PRO A 39 2.05 1.72 11.57
CA PRO A 39 0.92 1.86 12.49
C PRO A 39 0.33 3.27 12.57
N THR A 40 1.08 4.29 12.14
CA THR A 40 0.70 5.70 12.27
C THR A 40 0.15 6.32 10.99
N VAL A 41 0.07 5.57 9.87
CA VAL A 41 -0.37 6.13 8.60
C VAL A 41 -1.89 6.14 8.48
N ASP A 42 -2.41 7.17 7.81
CA ASP A 42 -3.80 7.19 7.41
C ASP A 42 -4.07 6.10 6.36
N THR A 43 -5.07 5.28 6.64
CA THR A 43 -5.49 4.16 5.78
C THR A 43 -6.87 4.38 5.15
N THR A 44 -7.46 5.57 5.29
CA THR A 44 -8.80 5.90 4.74
C THR A 44 -8.89 5.72 3.23
N ALA A 45 -7.81 5.96 2.48
CA ALA A 45 -7.77 5.75 1.04
C ALA A 45 -7.83 4.28 0.61
N PHE A 46 -7.57 3.34 1.52
CA PHE A 46 -7.50 1.90 1.25
C PHE A 46 -8.85 1.18 1.46
N GLN A 47 -9.96 1.91 1.39
CA GLN A 47 -11.30 1.30 1.41
C GLN A 47 -11.43 0.23 0.33
N SER A 48 -12.02 -0.92 0.69
CA SER A 48 -12.18 -2.09 -0.17
C SER A 48 -12.72 -1.74 -1.56
N ASP A 49 -13.74 -0.89 -1.65
CA ASP A 49 -14.30 -0.46 -2.94
C ASP A 49 -13.31 0.34 -3.81
N ALA A 50 -12.51 1.21 -3.21
CA ALA A 50 -11.53 2.02 -3.94
C ALA A 50 -10.39 1.16 -4.49
N VAL A 51 -9.88 0.25 -3.66
CA VAL A 51 -8.85 -0.72 -4.04
C VAL A 51 -9.37 -1.64 -5.13
N GLN A 52 -10.58 -2.18 -4.97
CA GLN A 52 -11.16 -3.14 -5.90
C GLN A 52 -11.50 -2.49 -7.26
N ARG A 53 -12.02 -1.26 -7.27
CA ARG A 53 -12.21 -0.48 -8.50
C ARG A 53 -10.88 -0.25 -9.24
N SER A 54 -9.82 0.11 -8.53
CA SER A 54 -8.51 0.36 -9.15
C SER A 54 -7.91 -0.91 -9.72
N VAL A 55 -7.89 -1.99 -8.93
CA VAL A 55 -7.37 -3.30 -9.34
C VAL A 55 -8.10 -3.82 -10.58
N ASN A 56 -9.44 -3.72 -10.61
CA ASN A 56 -10.23 -4.17 -11.77
C ASN A 56 -9.97 -3.33 -13.03
N ARG A 57 -9.53 -2.07 -12.88
CA ARG A 57 -9.32 -1.14 -14.00
C ARG A 57 -7.90 -1.17 -14.56
N VAL A 58 -6.89 -1.22 -13.69
CA VAL A 58 -5.48 -1.05 -14.08
C VAL A 58 -4.54 -2.10 -13.49
N ASN A 59 -5.08 -3.17 -12.92
CA ASN A 59 -4.34 -4.29 -12.31
C ASN A 59 -3.46 -3.93 -11.10
N ASP A 60 -3.60 -2.74 -10.53
CA ASP A 60 -3.12 -2.41 -9.19
C ASP A 60 -3.85 -1.21 -8.57
N PHE A 61 -3.63 -1.04 -7.27
CA PHE A 61 -3.95 0.13 -6.49
C PHE A 61 -2.65 0.68 -5.92
N ARG A 62 -2.39 1.97 -6.12
CA ARG A 62 -1.19 2.66 -5.61
C ARG A 62 -1.62 3.87 -4.80
N HIS A 63 -1.05 4.00 -3.60
CA HIS A 63 -1.28 5.17 -2.78
C HIS A 63 -0.03 5.52 -1.99
N ASP A 64 0.27 6.81 -1.94
CA ASP A 64 1.38 7.33 -1.16
C ASP A 64 0.86 7.80 0.20
N VAL A 65 1.54 7.39 1.26
CA VAL A 65 1.23 7.74 2.64
C VAL A 65 2.43 8.40 3.31
N ALA A 66 2.15 9.27 4.27
CA ALA A 66 3.16 9.86 5.12
C ALA A 66 2.94 9.43 6.57
N THR A 67 4.01 9.08 7.27
CA THR A 67 4.02 8.86 8.71
C THR A 67 4.16 10.19 9.44
N ALA A 68 3.82 10.20 10.74
CA ALA A 68 3.88 11.41 11.56
C ALA A 68 5.29 12.01 11.71
N ASP A 69 6.34 11.21 11.50
CA ASP A 69 7.75 11.64 11.51
C ASP A 69 8.21 12.22 10.16
N GLY A 70 7.32 12.31 9.17
CA GLY A 70 7.63 12.84 7.84
C GLY A 70 8.24 11.82 6.86
N SER A 71 8.31 10.54 7.22
CA SER A 71 8.71 9.51 6.24
C SER A 71 7.58 9.26 5.24
N HIS A 72 7.95 9.11 3.96
CA HIS A 72 7.02 8.87 2.87
C HIS A 72 7.12 7.44 2.36
N TYR A 73 5.97 6.84 2.07
CA TYR A 73 5.87 5.47 1.61
C TYR A 73 4.89 5.35 0.45
N ARG A 74 5.20 4.49 -0.51
CA ARG A 74 4.28 4.01 -1.53
C ARG A 74 3.80 2.62 -1.17
N VAL A 75 2.48 2.48 -1.08
CA VAL A 75 1.82 1.19 -0.90
C VAL A 75 1.20 0.77 -2.23
N VAL A 76 1.50 -0.45 -2.65
CA VAL A 76 0.93 -1.07 -3.85
C VAL A 76 0.18 -2.33 -3.43
N ILE A 77 -1.10 -2.41 -3.79
CA ILE A 77 -1.93 -3.60 -3.68
C ILE A 77 -2.28 -4.05 -5.09
N ALA A 78 -1.92 -5.27 -5.46
CA ALA A 78 -2.19 -5.82 -6.79
C ALA A 78 -2.77 -7.22 -6.68
N PRO A 79 -3.61 -7.68 -7.62
CA PRO A 79 -4.07 -9.05 -7.63
C PRO A 79 -2.88 -9.99 -7.87
N MET A 80 -2.95 -11.19 -7.33
CA MET A 80 -2.09 -12.27 -7.80
C MET A 80 -2.70 -12.84 -9.08
N MET A 81 -1.88 -12.95 -10.13
CA MET A 81 -2.22 -13.65 -11.38
C MET A 81 -1.60 -15.04 -11.37
#